data_AF-A0A6I2A3P5-F1
#
_entry.id   AF-A0A6I2A3P5-F1
#
_cell.length_a   1.000
_cell.length_b   1.000
_cell.length_c   1.000
_cell.angle_alpha   90.00
_cell.angle_beta   90.00
_cell.angle_gamma   90.00
#
_symmetry.space_group_name_H-M   'P 1'
#
loop_
_entity.id
_entity.type
_entity.pdbx_description
1 polymer ?
#
loop_
_entity_poly.entity_id
_entity_poly.type
_entity_poly.pdbx_seq_one_letter_code
_entity_poly.pdbx_strand_id
1 'polypeptide(L)'
;MPDLEIMHLVMQKLKELYLADSSAPQCEAITELDWNYGAHITADAVAREINGYDLTTGKLMESFGALKDDGTTSSGNWLYCNMYTEAEGNKARKTNPVVSHPKQIGLYSDWTWCWPLNRRIIYNRASVDLDGAPWDSEHPVILNYNPTTKWQGDVPDGGWPPINQADKGAKYLPFIMKPEGVARLWGYGLAEGPVPEVYEPWESPLDRNLMSGTKNNPCAFIGTYRNERGSPDRYPYVGTTYRCSEHWQTGIMTRNLPWLVELMPNMYVEMGEELAAEKGIRGGDEVIVAAARGEVKAVAVVTRRFPPLRVDGKIIHHIGVIWHFGYSGMAKGDSGNILTPHVGDANTTIPEYKTFLCNVRRA
;
A
#
# COMPACT_ATOMS: atom_id res chain seq x y z
N MET A 1 -21.41 11.86 12.78
CA MET A 1 -21.91 11.62 11.42
C MET A 1 -20.86 10.79 10.70
N PRO A 2 -21.21 9.64 10.10
CA PRO A 2 -20.28 8.85 9.28
C PRO A 2 -19.83 9.62 8.03
N ASP A 3 -18.64 9.34 7.50
CA ASP A 3 -18.10 10.00 6.30
C ASP A 3 -19.07 9.98 5.12
N LEU A 4 -19.75 8.85 4.89
CA LEU A 4 -20.71 8.69 3.79
C LEU A 4 -21.85 9.73 3.85
N GLU A 5 -22.37 9.99 5.04
CA GLU A 5 -23.45 10.96 5.25
C GLU A 5 -22.93 12.40 5.13
N ILE A 6 -21.72 12.68 5.65
CA ILE A 6 -21.05 13.98 5.48
C ILE A 6 -20.90 14.29 3.99
N MET A 7 -20.32 13.36 3.22
CA MET A 7 -20.10 13.54 1.78
C MET A 7 -21.41 13.69 1.01
N HIS A 8 -22.44 12.94 1.38
CA HIS A 8 -23.76 13.04 0.76
C HIS A 8 -24.40 14.41 0.95
N LEU A 9 -24.38 14.94 2.18
CA LEU A 9 -24.91 16.29 2.48
C LEU A 9 -24.11 17.38 1.75
N VAL A 10 -22.77 17.26 1.73
CA VAL A 10 -21.91 18.19 0.98
C VAL A 10 -22.26 18.17 -0.50
N MET A 11 -22.39 16.98 -1.10
CA MET A 11 -22.70 16.86 -2.53
C MET A 11 -24.09 17.41 -2.86
N GLN A 12 -25.11 17.09 -2.05
CA GLN A 12 -26.45 17.66 -2.23
C GLN A 12 -26.44 19.18 -2.18
N LYS A 13 -25.72 19.76 -1.21
CA LYS A 13 -25.63 21.21 -1.09
C LYS A 13 -24.86 21.85 -2.25
N LEU A 14 -23.81 21.19 -2.74
CA LEU A 14 -23.09 21.62 -3.93
C LEU A 14 -24.01 21.63 -5.16
N LYS A 15 -24.76 20.55 -5.43
CA LYS A 15 -25.70 20.51 -6.56
C LYS A 15 -26.76 21.61 -6.47
N GLU A 16 -27.33 21.84 -5.29
CA GLU A 16 -28.30 22.92 -5.05
C GLU A 16 -27.73 24.31 -5.44
N LEU A 17 -26.53 24.63 -4.95
CA LEU A 17 -25.89 25.92 -5.20
C LEU A 17 -25.52 26.10 -6.67
N TYR A 18 -24.99 25.06 -7.32
CA TYR A 18 -24.60 25.11 -8.73
C TYR A 18 -25.81 25.21 -9.67
N LEU A 19 -26.92 24.52 -9.37
CA LEU A 19 -28.17 24.65 -10.14
C LEU A 19 -28.78 26.06 -10.03
N ALA A 20 -28.55 26.77 -8.93
CA ALA A 20 -29.06 28.12 -8.71
C ALA A 20 -28.21 29.22 -9.38
N ASP A 21 -26.97 28.92 -9.80
CA ASP A 21 -26.04 29.88 -10.38
C ASP A 21 -25.56 29.43 -11.77
N SER A 22 -26.21 29.96 -12.82
CA SER A 22 -25.83 29.69 -14.21
C SER A 22 -24.45 30.23 -14.61
N SER A 23 -23.81 31.04 -13.76
CA SER A 23 -22.45 31.57 -13.98
C SER A 23 -21.36 30.74 -13.29
N ALA A 24 -21.74 29.74 -12.49
CA ALA A 24 -20.81 28.88 -11.79
C ALA A 24 -19.86 28.16 -12.78
N PRO A 25 -18.54 28.16 -12.53
CA PRO A 25 -17.59 27.53 -13.44
C PRO A 25 -17.76 26.01 -13.44
N GLN A 26 -17.66 25.39 -14.62
CA GLN A 26 -17.76 23.92 -14.79
C GLN A 26 -19.07 23.33 -14.21
N CYS A 27 -20.18 24.07 -14.33
CA CYS A 27 -21.44 23.74 -13.67
C CYS A 27 -21.95 22.33 -13.99
N GLU A 28 -21.92 21.94 -15.26
CA GLU A 28 -22.37 20.61 -15.72
C GLU A 28 -21.65 19.45 -15.01
N ALA A 29 -20.36 19.60 -14.65
CA ALA A 29 -19.62 18.54 -13.96
C ALA A 29 -20.16 18.26 -12.54
N ILE A 30 -20.83 19.24 -11.92
CA ILE A 30 -21.46 19.10 -10.61
C ILE A 30 -22.94 18.71 -10.76
N THR A 31 -23.67 19.35 -11.67
CA THR A 31 -25.12 19.13 -11.82
C THR A 31 -25.44 17.78 -12.47
N GLU A 32 -24.63 17.35 -13.44
CA GLU A 32 -24.84 16.09 -14.17
C GLU A 32 -24.17 14.88 -13.51
N LEU A 33 -23.41 15.06 -12.43
CA LEU A 33 -22.88 13.94 -11.64
C LEU A 33 -24.04 13.09 -11.10
N ASP A 34 -24.08 11.82 -11.45
CA ASP A 34 -25.07 10.89 -10.90
C ASP A 34 -24.91 10.77 -9.38
N TRP A 35 -25.95 11.08 -8.63
CA TRP A 35 -25.96 11.08 -7.16
C TRP A 35 -27.36 10.78 -6.63
N ASN A 36 -28.01 9.78 -7.23
CA ASN A 36 -29.43 9.48 -7.06
C ASN A 36 -29.75 8.64 -5.81
N TYR A 37 -29.14 8.96 -4.67
CA TYR A 37 -29.33 8.23 -3.40
C TYR A 37 -30.51 8.73 -2.55
N GLY A 38 -31.31 9.68 -3.07
CA GLY A 38 -32.43 10.27 -2.33
C GLY A 38 -31.97 11.08 -1.11
N ALA A 39 -32.80 11.12 -0.06
CA ALA A 39 -32.48 11.83 1.18
C ALA A 39 -31.51 11.08 2.11
N HIS A 40 -31.36 9.77 1.91
CA HIS A 40 -30.55 8.91 2.77
C HIS A 40 -29.73 7.93 1.94
N ILE A 41 -28.42 8.17 1.91
CA ILE A 41 -27.45 7.27 1.28
C ILE A 41 -27.18 6.04 2.15
N THR A 42 -26.97 4.88 1.53
CA THR A 42 -26.58 3.65 2.23
C THR A 42 -25.38 3.00 1.58
N ALA A 43 -24.56 2.32 2.38
CA ALA A 43 -23.42 1.57 1.87
C ALA A 43 -23.83 0.43 0.91
N ASP A 44 -25.03 -0.15 1.08
CA ASP A 44 -25.54 -1.19 0.16
C ASP A 44 -25.83 -0.62 -1.23
N ALA A 45 -26.47 0.55 -1.31
CA ALA A 45 -26.72 1.22 -2.59
C ALA A 45 -25.42 1.55 -3.33
N VAL A 46 -24.45 2.13 -2.61
CA VAL A 46 -23.11 2.44 -3.18
C VAL A 46 -22.38 1.17 -3.61
N ALA A 47 -22.47 0.08 -2.83
CA ALA A 47 -21.83 -1.19 -3.19
C ALA A 47 -22.42 -1.82 -4.47
N ARG A 48 -23.72 -1.67 -4.71
CA ARG A 48 -24.39 -2.10 -5.95
C ARG A 48 -23.95 -1.28 -7.15
N GLU A 49 -23.83 0.04 -7.00
CA GLU A 49 -23.30 0.91 -8.05
C GLU A 49 -21.82 0.63 -8.36
N ILE A 50 -21.01 0.38 -7.34
CA ILE A 50 -19.62 -0.06 -7.50
C ILE A 50 -19.55 -1.36 -8.31
N ASN A 51 -20.44 -2.33 -8.05
CA ASN A 51 -20.54 -3.55 -8.83
C ASN A 51 -20.98 -3.30 -10.29
N GLY A 52 -21.98 -2.43 -10.47
CA GLY A 52 -22.48 -2.03 -11.78
C GLY A 52 -23.80 -2.66 -12.20
N TYR A 53 -24.39 -2.07 -13.24
CA TYR A 53 -25.70 -2.43 -13.80
C TYR A 53 -25.66 -2.55 -15.32
N ASP A 54 -26.47 -3.44 -15.88
CA ASP A 54 -26.93 -3.34 -17.26
C ASP A 54 -28.00 -2.25 -17.31
N LEU A 55 -27.73 -1.15 -17.99
CA LEU A 55 -28.59 0.05 -18.00
C LEU A 55 -29.84 -0.13 -18.88
N THR A 56 -29.89 -1.17 -19.72
CA THR A 56 -31.06 -1.49 -20.53
C THR A 56 -32.10 -2.30 -19.75
N THR A 57 -31.65 -3.09 -18.79
CA THR A 57 -32.51 -3.97 -17.98
C THR A 57 -32.67 -3.51 -16.53
N GLY A 58 -31.76 -2.66 -16.03
CA GLY A 58 -31.69 -2.23 -14.63
C GLY A 58 -31.16 -3.31 -13.68
N LYS A 59 -30.65 -4.44 -14.19
CA LYS A 59 -30.13 -5.56 -13.37
C LYS A 59 -28.65 -5.38 -13.05
N LEU A 60 -28.22 -5.93 -11.92
CA LEU A 60 -26.80 -5.96 -11.57
C LEU A 60 -25.95 -6.73 -12.59
N MET A 61 -24.74 -6.25 -12.84
CA MET A 61 -23.76 -6.93 -13.67
C MET A 61 -23.21 -8.19 -12.99
N GLU A 62 -23.18 -9.30 -13.72
CA GLU A 62 -22.72 -10.60 -13.23
C GLU A 62 -21.21 -10.82 -13.39
N SER A 63 -20.51 -10.03 -14.22
CA SER A 63 -19.06 -10.12 -14.42
C SER A 63 -18.55 -8.91 -15.20
N PHE A 64 -17.33 -8.45 -14.92
CA PHE A 64 -16.71 -7.39 -15.72
C PHE A 64 -16.49 -7.79 -17.18
N GLY A 65 -16.46 -9.09 -17.50
CA GLY A 65 -16.35 -9.57 -18.88
C GLY A 65 -17.57 -9.26 -19.75
N ALA A 66 -18.69 -8.84 -19.14
CA ALA A 66 -19.91 -8.44 -19.83
C ALA A 66 -20.10 -6.91 -19.87
N LEU A 67 -19.18 -6.13 -19.29
CA LEU A 67 -19.19 -4.67 -19.41
C LEU A 67 -18.90 -4.26 -20.86
N LYS A 68 -19.54 -3.18 -21.31
CA LYS A 68 -19.47 -2.68 -22.69
C LYS A 68 -18.97 -1.24 -22.72
N ASP A 69 -18.40 -0.85 -23.85
CA ASP A 69 -17.90 0.50 -24.16
C ASP A 69 -18.93 1.37 -24.90
N ASP A 70 -20.14 0.88 -25.10
CA ASP A 70 -21.24 1.54 -25.83
C ASP A 70 -22.19 2.36 -24.92
N GLY A 71 -21.88 2.45 -23.62
CA GLY A 71 -22.70 3.16 -22.63
C GLY A 71 -23.94 2.40 -22.16
N THR A 72 -24.12 1.12 -22.54
CA THR A 72 -25.27 0.31 -22.10
C THR A 72 -25.07 -0.42 -20.77
N THR A 73 -23.88 -0.28 -20.17
CA THR A 73 -23.54 -0.84 -18.85
C THR A 73 -22.82 0.21 -18.00
N SER A 74 -23.02 0.18 -16.68
CA SER A 74 -22.27 0.97 -15.70
C SER A 74 -21.53 0.08 -14.71
N SER A 75 -20.48 0.61 -14.10
CA SER A 75 -19.77 0.00 -12.98
C SER A 75 -18.85 1.02 -12.33
N GLY A 76 -19.11 1.39 -11.07
CA GLY A 76 -18.26 2.34 -10.33
C GLY A 76 -16.82 1.84 -10.14
N ASN A 77 -16.61 0.52 -10.08
CA ASN A 77 -15.27 -0.08 -10.16
C ASN A 77 -15.34 -1.48 -10.78
N TRP A 78 -14.84 -1.63 -12.02
CA TRP A 78 -14.91 -2.89 -12.77
C TRP A 78 -14.26 -4.08 -12.05
N LEU A 79 -13.25 -3.85 -11.19
CA LEU A 79 -12.61 -4.91 -10.40
C LEU A 79 -13.60 -5.58 -9.44
N TYR A 80 -14.62 -4.84 -8.99
CA TYR A 80 -15.66 -5.27 -8.07
C TYR A 80 -16.93 -5.76 -8.76
N CYS A 81 -17.00 -5.70 -10.09
CA CYS A 81 -18.12 -6.30 -10.81
C CYS A 81 -18.09 -7.83 -10.63
N ASN A 82 -19.22 -8.40 -10.17
CA ASN A 82 -19.43 -9.73 -9.58
C ASN A 82 -19.37 -9.80 -8.04
N MET A 83 -18.96 -8.73 -7.33
CA MET A 83 -19.08 -8.70 -5.86
C MET A 83 -20.54 -8.74 -5.41
N TYR A 84 -21.45 -8.17 -6.21
CA TYR A 84 -22.88 -8.12 -5.94
C TYR A 84 -23.66 -8.61 -7.14
N THR A 85 -24.44 -9.68 -6.99
CA THR A 85 -25.28 -10.20 -8.08
C THR A 85 -26.70 -10.40 -7.62
N GLU A 86 -27.65 -10.49 -8.55
CA GLU A 86 -29.05 -10.76 -8.19
C GLU A 86 -29.19 -12.15 -7.55
N ALA A 87 -28.43 -13.13 -8.07
CA ALA A 87 -28.51 -14.51 -7.64
C ALA A 87 -27.92 -14.76 -6.25
N GLU A 88 -26.81 -14.11 -5.91
CA GLU A 88 -26.06 -14.38 -4.67
C GLU A 88 -26.11 -13.21 -3.68
N GLY A 89 -26.68 -12.08 -4.07
CA GLY A 89 -26.64 -10.85 -3.28
C GLY A 89 -25.21 -10.33 -3.11
N ASN A 90 -24.95 -9.70 -1.96
CA ASN A 90 -23.63 -9.16 -1.62
C ASN A 90 -22.66 -10.26 -1.18
N LYS A 91 -21.78 -10.70 -2.08
CA LYS A 91 -20.82 -11.78 -1.81
C LYS A 91 -19.77 -11.38 -0.76
N ALA A 92 -19.49 -10.09 -0.58
CA ALA A 92 -18.58 -9.62 0.48
C ALA A 92 -19.14 -9.88 1.90
N ARG A 93 -20.44 -10.16 2.03
CA ARG A 93 -21.09 -10.55 3.30
C ARG A 93 -21.07 -12.06 3.57
N LYS A 94 -20.51 -12.88 2.68
CA LYS A 94 -20.39 -14.33 2.93
C LYS A 94 -19.48 -14.57 4.12
N THR A 95 -19.86 -15.52 4.99
CA THR A 95 -19.13 -15.87 6.23
C THR A 95 -18.94 -17.37 6.36
N ASN A 96 -18.87 -18.12 5.25
CA ASN A 96 -18.72 -19.57 5.32
C ASN A 96 -17.22 -19.92 5.43
N PRO A 97 -16.75 -20.49 6.56
CA PRO A 97 -15.33 -20.80 6.75
C PRO A 97 -14.95 -22.15 6.14
N VAL A 98 -15.86 -22.84 5.44
CA VAL A 98 -15.54 -24.14 4.84
C VAL A 98 -14.58 -23.95 3.67
N VAL A 99 -13.46 -24.67 3.68
CA VAL A 99 -12.52 -24.72 2.56
C VAL A 99 -13.05 -25.69 1.51
N SER A 100 -13.46 -25.17 0.35
CA SER A 100 -13.96 -25.98 -0.77
C SER A 100 -12.85 -26.55 -1.65
N HIS A 101 -11.62 -26.04 -1.52
CA HIS A 101 -10.48 -26.49 -2.30
C HIS A 101 -10.22 -28.00 -2.08
N PRO A 102 -10.08 -28.83 -3.14
CA PRO A 102 -9.92 -30.29 -2.99
C PRO A 102 -8.75 -30.72 -2.10
N LYS A 103 -7.69 -29.90 -2.04
CA LYS A 103 -6.49 -30.10 -1.22
C LYS A 103 -6.44 -29.29 0.08
N GLN A 104 -7.53 -28.62 0.45
CA GLN A 104 -7.69 -27.92 1.73
C GLN A 104 -6.59 -26.88 2.06
N ILE A 105 -6.07 -26.16 1.07
CA ILE A 105 -4.94 -25.21 1.21
C ILE A 105 -5.31 -23.84 1.84
N GLY A 106 -6.49 -23.72 2.44
CA GLY A 106 -6.90 -22.49 3.14
C GLY A 106 -7.31 -21.32 2.25
N LEU A 107 -7.92 -21.56 1.07
CA LEU A 107 -8.42 -20.47 0.21
C LEU A 107 -9.67 -19.74 0.77
N TYR A 108 -10.50 -20.44 1.54
CA TYR A 108 -11.75 -19.91 2.12
C TYR A 108 -12.60 -19.12 1.11
N SER A 109 -12.86 -19.69 -0.07
CA SER A 109 -13.47 -18.98 -1.19
C SER A 109 -14.89 -18.44 -0.92
N ASP A 110 -15.60 -19.00 0.06
CA ASP A 110 -16.92 -18.52 0.52
C ASP A 110 -16.85 -17.69 1.82
N TRP A 111 -15.65 -17.25 2.23
CA TRP A 111 -15.46 -16.24 3.26
C TRP A 111 -15.16 -14.90 2.60
N THR A 112 -16.08 -13.96 2.74
CA THR A 112 -16.14 -12.70 1.99
C THR A 112 -15.97 -12.94 0.48
N TRP A 113 -15.44 -11.95 -0.23
CA TRP A 113 -15.15 -12.02 -1.66
C TRP A 113 -13.91 -11.19 -1.94
N CYS A 114 -13.04 -11.65 -2.83
CA CYS A 114 -11.87 -10.89 -3.26
C CYS A 114 -11.95 -10.53 -4.74
N TRP A 115 -11.42 -9.36 -5.10
CA TRP A 115 -11.25 -9.02 -6.50
C TRP A 115 -9.93 -9.63 -7.02
N PRO A 116 -9.84 -9.99 -8.32
CA PRO A 116 -10.91 -10.01 -9.30
C PRO A 116 -11.65 -11.37 -9.35
N LEU A 117 -12.98 -11.37 -9.50
CA LEU A 117 -13.84 -12.57 -9.61
C LEU A 117 -13.57 -13.67 -8.57
N ASN A 118 -13.22 -13.29 -7.34
CA ASN A 118 -12.90 -14.20 -6.24
C ASN A 118 -11.63 -15.05 -6.41
N ARG A 119 -10.68 -14.62 -7.25
CA ARG A 119 -9.35 -15.24 -7.39
C ARG A 119 -8.50 -14.92 -6.16
N ARG A 120 -8.29 -15.92 -5.29
CA ARG A 120 -7.61 -15.74 -4.00
C ARG A 120 -6.10 -15.59 -4.17
N ILE A 121 -5.53 -16.26 -5.16
CA ILE A 121 -4.12 -16.15 -5.56
C ILE A 121 -4.08 -15.75 -7.04
N ILE A 122 -3.75 -14.50 -7.33
CA ILE A 122 -3.54 -14.02 -8.70
C ILE A 122 -2.31 -14.67 -9.34
N TYR A 123 -2.29 -14.73 -10.67
CA TYR A 123 -1.26 -15.43 -11.47
C TYR A 123 -1.18 -16.94 -11.19
N ASN A 124 -2.21 -17.55 -10.60
CA ASN A 124 -2.21 -18.98 -10.24
C ASN A 124 -2.00 -19.95 -11.42
N ARG A 125 -2.20 -19.51 -12.67
CA ARG A 125 -1.79 -20.29 -13.85
C ARG A 125 -0.28 -20.54 -13.93
N ALA A 126 0.55 -19.76 -13.25
CA ALA A 126 1.98 -20.01 -13.14
C ALA A 126 2.32 -21.09 -12.10
N SER A 127 1.34 -21.57 -11.31
CA SER A 127 1.54 -22.65 -10.33
C SER A 127 1.49 -24.05 -10.95
N VAL A 128 1.26 -24.14 -12.25
CA VAL A 128 1.18 -25.39 -13.02
C VAL A 128 2.15 -25.33 -14.19
N ASP A 129 2.51 -26.50 -14.71
CA ASP A 129 3.29 -26.65 -15.92
C ASP A 129 2.47 -26.36 -17.19
N LEU A 130 3.09 -26.55 -18.36
CA LEU A 130 2.47 -26.26 -19.64
C LEU A 130 1.27 -27.16 -19.97
N ASP A 131 1.20 -28.35 -19.36
CA ASP A 131 0.12 -29.33 -19.49
C ASP A 131 -0.96 -29.16 -18.41
N GLY A 132 -0.72 -28.28 -17.43
CA GLY A 132 -1.62 -27.97 -16.34
C GLY A 132 -1.43 -28.83 -15.10
N ALA A 133 -0.33 -29.59 -15.00
CA ALA A 133 0.02 -30.32 -13.80
C ALA A 133 0.66 -29.36 -12.77
N PRO A 134 0.23 -29.39 -11.50
CA PRO A 134 0.82 -28.52 -10.47
C PRO A 134 2.30 -28.80 -10.22
N TRP A 135 3.09 -27.74 -10.05
CA TRP A 135 4.50 -27.86 -9.63
C TRP A 135 4.62 -28.42 -8.20
N ASP A 136 3.73 -27.99 -7.31
CA ASP A 136 3.55 -28.58 -5.98
C ASP A 136 2.25 -29.41 -5.98
N SER A 137 2.39 -30.73 -5.88
CA SER A 137 1.27 -31.66 -5.87
C SER A 137 0.58 -31.83 -4.50
N GLU A 138 1.24 -31.41 -3.42
CA GLU A 138 0.71 -31.42 -2.06
C GLU A 138 -0.18 -30.19 -1.83
N HIS A 139 0.25 -29.02 -2.30
CA HIS A 139 -0.45 -27.75 -2.13
C HIS A 139 -0.77 -27.03 -3.47
N PRO A 140 -1.45 -27.68 -4.43
CA PRO A 140 -1.74 -27.06 -5.71
C PRO A 140 -2.78 -25.95 -5.56
N VAL A 141 -2.54 -24.80 -6.18
CA VAL A 141 -3.48 -23.66 -6.16
C VAL A 141 -4.67 -23.87 -7.11
N ILE A 142 -4.35 -24.33 -8.32
CA ILE A 142 -5.31 -24.84 -9.31
C ILE A 142 -4.84 -26.22 -9.77
N LEU A 143 -5.77 -27.08 -10.16
CA LEU A 143 -5.46 -28.45 -10.55
C LEU A 143 -6.53 -29.06 -11.47
N ASN A 144 -6.20 -30.24 -12.02
CA ASN A 144 -7.15 -31.13 -12.70
C ASN A 144 -7.95 -30.43 -13.82
N TYR A 145 -7.27 -29.72 -14.72
CA TYR A 145 -7.96 -29.14 -15.86
C TYR A 145 -8.66 -30.24 -16.69
N ASN A 146 -9.95 -30.04 -16.93
CA ASN A 146 -10.75 -30.87 -17.81
C ASN A 146 -11.55 -29.97 -18.77
N PRO A 147 -11.66 -30.28 -20.07
CA PRO A 147 -12.41 -29.45 -21.03
C PRO A 147 -13.88 -29.19 -20.63
N THR A 148 -14.50 -30.13 -19.91
CA THR A 148 -15.88 -30.05 -19.43
C THR A 148 -15.98 -29.35 -18.09
N THR A 149 -15.23 -29.79 -17.08
CA THR A 149 -15.34 -29.24 -15.70
C THR A 149 -14.44 -28.04 -15.43
N LYS A 150 -13.60 -27.65 -16.40
CA LYS A 150 -12.58 -26.59 -16.30
C LYS A 150 -11.60 -26.85 -15.14
N TRP A 151 -10.89 -25.80 -14.71
CA TRP A 151 -9.95 -25.85 -13.59
C TRP A 151 -10.67 -26.10 -12.27
N GLN A 152 -10.06 -26.90 -11.40
CA GLN A 152 -10.47 -27.06 -10.00
C GLN A 152 -9.54 -26.23 -9.10
N GLY A 153 -9.99 -25.98 -7.86
CA GLY A 153 -9.21 -25.29 -6.84
C GLY A 153 -9.62 -23.83 -6.68
N ASP A 154 -8.66 -22.91 -6.73
CA ASP A 154 -8.94 -21.48 -6.84
C ASP A 154 -9.66 -21.14 -8.15
N VAL A 155 -10.28 -19.95 -8.21
CA VAL A 155 -10.76 -19.42 -9.48
C VAL A 155 -9.54 -19.17 -10.38
N PRO A 156 -9.47 -19.73 -11.60
CA PRO A 156 -8.30 -19.56 -12.45
C PRO A 156 -8.14 -18.09 -12.89
N ASP A 157 -6.93 -17.57 -12.78
CA ASP A 157 -6.56 -16.25 -13.32
C ASP A 157 -6.35 -16.34 -14.84
N GLY A 158 -7.48 -16.46 -15.54
CA GLY A 158 -7.56 -16.86 -16.95
C GLY A 158 -8.12 -18.27 -17.10
N GLY A 159 -9.41 -18.39 -17.42
CA GLY A 159 -10.13 -19.68 -17.47
C GLY A 159 -9.83 -20.59 -18.67
N TRP A 160 -8.83 -20.25 -19.49
CA TRP A 160 -8.48 -20.98 -20.70
C TRP A 160 -7.84 -22.35 -20.43
N PRO A 161 -7.77 -23.27 -21.41
CA PRO A 161 -7.02 -24.52 -21.29
C PRO A 161 -5.54 -24.31 -20.92
N PRO A 162 -4.82 -25.35 -20.47
CA PRO A 162 -3.36 -25.36 -20.36
C PRO A 162 -2.68 -24.95 -21.66
N ILE A 163 -1.47 -24.42 -21.56
CA ILE A 163 -0.75 -23.80 -22.69
C ILE A 163 -0.53 -24.80 -23.82
N ASN A 164 -0.17 -26.05 -23.51
CA ASN A 164 0.01 -27.10 -24.52
C ASN A 164 -1.29 -27.62 -25.14
N GLN A 165 -2.44 -27.30 -24.53
CA GLN A 165 -3.78 -27.61 -25.05
C GLN A 165 -4.43 -26.41 -25.76
N ALA A 166 -3.71 -25.29 -25.88
CA ALA A 166 -4.23 -24.07 -26.49
C ALA A 166 -4.33 -24.19 -28.01
N ASP A 167 -5.33 -23.51 -28.60
CA ASP A 167 -5.40 -23.38 -30.05
C ASP A 167 -4.14 -22.71 -30.59
N LYS A 168 -3.71 -23.11 -31.79
CA LYS A 168 -2.49 -22.56 -32.41
C LYS A 168 -2.61 -21.03 -32.52
N GLY A 169 -1.68 -20.32 -31.87
CA GLY A 169 -1.65 -18.85 -31.85
C GLY A 169 -2.42 -18.21 -30.68
N ALA A 170 -3.08 -18.99 -29.83
CA ALA A 170 -3.71 -18.49 -28.63
C ALA A 170 -2.67 -18.02 -27.60
N LYS A 171 -2.95 -16.90 -26.94
CA LYS A 171 -2.09 -16.29 -25.92
C LYS A 171 -2.55 -16.64 -24.50
N TYR A 172 -2.74 -17.93 -24.20
CA TYR A 172 -3.22 -18.42 -22.90
C TYR A 172 -2.11 -18.46 -21.83
N LEU A 173 -1.31 -17.40 -21.79
CA LEU A 173 -0.15 -17.24 -20.92
C LEU A 173 -0.59 -16.74 -19.52
N PRO A 174 0.18 -17.05 -18.45
CA PRO A 174 -0.29 -16.92 -17.08
C PRO A 174 -0.41 -15.49 -16.54
N PHE A 175 0.17 -14.48 -17.20
CA PHE A 175 0.14 -13.08 -16.74
C PHE A 175 -0.82 -12.26 -17.60
N ILE A 176 -2.12 -12.45 -17.37
CA ILE A 176 -3.20 -11.98 -18.27
C ILE A 176 -3.32 -10.46 -18.40
N MET A 177 -2.84 -9.72 -17.39
CA MET A 177 -2.85 -8.25 -17.39
C MET A 177 -1.64 -7.65 -18.12
N LYS A 178 -0.72 -8.50 -18.62
CA LYS A 178 0.47 -8.08 -19.36
C LYS A 178 0.23 -8.25 -20.86
N PRO A 179 0.57 -7.25 -21.71
CA PRO A 179 0.37 -7.36 -23.16
C PRO A 179 1.07 -8.56 -23.82
N GLU A 180 2.17 -8.99 -23.23
CA GLU A 180 2.99 -10.12 -23.69
C GLU A 180 2.63 -11.44 -22.98
N GLY A 181 1.79 -11.39 -21.94
CA GLY A 181 1.34 -12.56 -21.19
C GLY A 181 2.36 -13.15 -20.22
N VAL A 182 3.52 -12.51 -20.01
CA VAL A 182 4.61 -13.03 -19.17
C VAL A 182 5.02 -12.04 -18.07
N ALA A 183 5.64 -12.56 -17.01
CA ALA A 183 6.32 -11.70 -16.04
C ALA A 183 7.56 -11.05 -16.69
N ARG A 184 7.88 -9.82 -16.27
CA ARG A 184 9.03 -9.06 -16.78
C ARG A 184 10.20 -9.17 -15.81
N LEU A 185 11.26 -9.86 -16.23
CA LEU A 185 12.59 -9.72 -15.61
C LEU A 185 13.27 -8.42 -16.06
N TRP A 186 13.03 -8.01 -17.31
CA TRP A 186 13.44 -6.73 -17.86
C TRP A 186 12.24 -5.78 -17.91
N GLY A 187 12.16 -4.85 -16.95
CA GLY A 187 11.03 -3.97 -16.69
C GLY A 187 11.19 -2.56 -17.26
N TYR A 188 11.08 -2.39 -18.58
CA TYR A 188 11.29 -1.12 -19.31
C TYR A 188 10.31 0.04 -18.99
N GLY A 189 9.45 -0.08 -17.97
CA GLY A 189 8.45 0.93 -17.62
C GLY A 189 8.81 1.78 -16.40
N LEU A 190 10.00 1.59 -15.81
CA LEU A 190 10.44 2.29 -14.61
C LEU A 190 11.38 3.45 -14.98
N ALA A 191 11.33 4.53 -14.21
CA ALA A 191 12.08 5.76 -14.46
C ALA A 191 13.61 5.55 -14.37
N GLU A 192 14.05 4.76 -13.39
CA GLU A 192 15.45 4.49 -13.06
C GLU A 192 16.07 3.33 -13.86
N GLY A 193 15.30 2.66 -14.71
CA GLY A 193 15.79 1.67 -15.64
C GLY A 193 15.12 0.30 -15.55
N PRO A 194 15.51 -0.63 -16.45
CA PRO A 194 14.79 -1.89 -16.65
C PRO A 194 15.16 -3.00 -15.66
N VAL A 195 16.21 -2.81 -14.88
CA VAL A 195 16.67 -3.75 -13.86
C VAL A 195 17.00 -2.96 -12.59
N PRO A 196 16.77 -3.52 -11.38
CA PRO A 196 17.18 -2.85 -10.15
C PRO A 196 18.69 -2.61 -10.11
N GLU A 197 19.08 -1.41 -9.71
CA GLU A 197 20.47 -1.02 -9.45
C GLU A 197 20.54 -0.43 -8.04
N VAL A 198 21.64 -0.69 -7.33
CA VAL A 198 21.85 -0.14 -5.98
C VAL A 198 22.30 1.30 -6.11
N TYR A 199 21.54 2.21 -5.51
CA TYR A 199 21.93 3.61 -5.28
C TYR A 199 21.94 3.91 -3.79
N GLU A 200 22.86 4.77 -3.37
CA GLU A 200 22.87 5.32 -2.02
C GLU A 200 21.64 6.21 -1.78
N PRO A 201 21.10 6.24 -0.54
CA PRO A 201 20.05 7.18 -0.15
C PRO A 201 20.52 8.62 -0.32
N TRP A 202 19.58 9.56 -0.48
CA TRP A 202 19.95 10.96 -0.73
C TRP A 202 20.84 11.52 0.37
N GLU A 203 20.62 11.12 1.61
CA GLU A 203 21.56 11.35 2.71
C GLU A 203 22.23 10.05 3.09
N SER A 204 23.47 9.86 2.64
CA SER A 204 24.25 8.64 2.89
C SER A 204 25.43 8.93 3.83
N PRO A 205 25.71 8.03 4.80
CA PRO A 205 26.92 8.09 5.63
C PRO A 205 28.19 7.75 4.84
N LEU A 206 28.05 7.19 3.63
CA LEU A 206 29.16 6.87 2.73
C LEU A 206 29.42 8.04 1.77
N ASP A 207 30.69 8.20 1.39
CA ASP A 207 31.08 9.28 0.48
C ASP A 207 30.75 8.92 -0.98
N ARG A 208 30.67 7.63 -1.31
CA ARG A 208 30.40 7.08 -2.64
C ARG A 208 29.50 5.85 -2.57
N ASN A 209 28.93 5.47 -3.70
CA ASN A 209 28.35 4.14 -3.90
C ASN A 209 29.49 3.13 -4.14
N LEU A 210 29.41 1.97 -3.51
CA LEU A 210 30.44 0.93 -3.60
C LEU A 210 30.30 0.06 -4.86
N MET A 211 29.12 0.06 -5.49
CA MET A 211 28.80 -0.77 -6.65
C MET A 211 29.05 -0.06 -7.98
N SER A 212 28.84 1.26 -8.03
CA SER A 212 28.99 2.03 -9.27
C SER A 212 29.44 3.48 -9.01
N GLY A 213 29.81 4.18 -10.09
CA GLY A 213 30.19 5.60 -10.03
C GLY A 213 29.00 6.54 -9.77
N THR A 214 27.77 6.04 -9.84
CA THR A 214 26.55 6.82 -9.63
C THR A 214 26.12 6.68 -8.17
N LYS A 215 26.31 7.74 -7.38
CA LYS A 215 26.04 7.70 -5.94
C LYS A 215 24.56 7.52 -5.63
N ASN A 216 23.74 8.52 -5.96
CA ASN A 216 22.31 8.54 -5.67
C ASN A 216 21.50 8.18 -6.92
N ASN A 217 20.23 7.77 -6.76
CA ASN A 217 19.34 7.50 -7.88
C ASN A 217 19.25 8.77 -8.76
N PRO A 218 19.66 8.71 -10.05
CA PRO A 218 19.70 9.88 -10.92
C PRO A 218 18.31 10.40 -11.31
N CYS A 219 17.27 9.61 -11.07
CA CYS A 219 15.87 9.93 -11.40
C CYS A 219 15.03 10.31 -10.18
N ALA A 220 15.61 10.33 -8.97
CA ALA A 220 14.87 10.62 -7.75
C ALA A 220 14.20 12.01 -7.78
N PHE A 221 13.00 12.08 -7.21
CA PHE A 221 12.34 13.36 -7.00
C PHE A 221 12.97 14.10 -5.82
N ILE A 222 13.42 15.34 -6.01
CA ILE A 222 13.99 16.17 -4.95
C ILE A 222 13.08 17.38 -4.71
N GLY A 223 12.37 17.38 -3.59
CA GLY A 223 11.57 18.51 -3.15
C GLY A 223 12.44 19.69 -2.72
N THR A 224 11.99 20.92 -2.97
CA THR A 224 12.73 22.15 -2.64
C THR A 224 12.27 22.82 -1.34
N TYR A 225 11.02 22.58 -0.93
CA TYR A 225 10.45 23.20 0.26
C TYR A 225 10.99 22.52 1.52
N ARG A 226 11.67 23.30 2.39
CA ARG A 226 12.21 22.85 3.69
C ARG A 226 13.02 21.55 3.62
N ASN A 227 13.87 21.44 2.60
CA ASN A 227 14.63 20.23 2.33
C ASN A 227 16.13 20.50 2.29
N GLU A 228 16.68 21.12 3.35
CA GLU A 228 18.14 21.19 3.50
C GLU A 228 18.70 19.76 3.55
N ARG A 229 19.80 19.51 2.84
CA ARG A 229 20.47 18.20 2.82
C ARG A 229 21.43 18.08 4.00
N GLY A 230 21.30 17.00 4.76
CA GLY A 230 22.20 16.58 5.81
C GLY A 230 23.50 16.05 5.24
N SER A 231 24.60 16.38 5.91
CA SER A 231 25.93 15.93 5.57
C SER A 231 26.49 15.04 6.70
N PRO A 232 27.27 13.99 6.38
CA PRO A 232 27.73 13.02 7.37
C PRO A 232 28.69 13.60 8.43
N ASP A 233 29.32 14.75 8.16
CA ASP A 233 30.13 15.49 9.14
C ASP A 233 29.28 16.13 10.25
N ARG A 234 28.05 16.59 9.93
CA ARG A 234 27.12 17.19 10.90
C ARG A 234 26.15 16.17 11.49
N TYR A 235 25.75 15.20 10.67
CA TYR A 235 24.72 14.22 10.96
C TYR A 235 25.26 12.80 10.67
N PRO A 236 26.12 12.25 11.53
CA PRO A 236 26.89 11.04 11.22
C PRO A 236 26.10 9.73 11.33
N TYR A 237 24.87 9.74 11.83
CA TYR A 237 24.09 8.53 12.11
C TYR A 237 22.93 8.37 11.14
N VAL A 238 22.61 7.13 10.79
CA VAL A 238 21.46 6.83 9.94
C VAL A 238 20.20 6.83 10.79
N GLY A 239 19.30 7.77 10.53
CA GLY A 239 17.95 7.78 11.07
C GLY A 239 17.00 6.93 10.23
N THR A 240 16.07 6.25 10.90
CA THR A 240 15.00 5.50 10.24
C THR A 240 13.69 5.62 11.02
N THR A 241 12.56 5.73 10.32
CA THR A 241 11.24 5.75 10.97
C THR A 241 10.51 4.42 10.87
N TYR A 242 9.85 3.99 11.94
CA TYR A 242 9.04 2.77 11.97
C TYR A 242 7.93 2.82 13.02
N ARG A 243 7.18 1.72 13.13
CA ARG A 243 5.99 1.62 13.97
C ARG A 243 6.25 0.76 15.21
N CYS A 244 5.45 0.95 16.24
CA CYS A 244 5.25 -0.02 17.33
C CYS A 244 3.83 -0.60 17.24
N SER A 245 3.59 -1.68 17.99
CA SER A 245 2.32 -2.41 17.95
C SER A 245 1.17 -1.62 18.56
N GLU A 246 1.47 -0.79 19.57
CA GLU A 246 0.50 -0.10 20.41
C GLU A 246 -0.05 1.18 19.75
N HIS A 247 0.63 1.70 18.73
CA HIS A 247 0.23 2.94 18.06
C HIS A 247 -0.07 2.77 16.57
N TRP A 248 -0.88 3.69 16.06
CA TRP A 248 -1.39 3.66 14.68
C TRP A 248 -1.09 4.98 13.97
N GLN A 249 -0.32 4.90 12.89
CA GLN A 249 0.06 6.03 12.03
C GLN A 249 0.63 7.21 12.83
N THR A 250 0.09 8.43 12.72
CA THR A 250 0.52 9.61 13.50
C THR A 250 0.12 9.56 14.99
N GLY A 251 -0.49 8.45 15.41
CA GLY A 251 -1.07 8.25 16.71
C GLY A 251 -2.35 9.04 16.96
N ILE A 252 -2.93 9.72 15.96
CA ILE A 252 -4.12 10.57 16.16
C ILE A 252 -5.28 9.82 16.82
N MET A 253 -5.46 8.53 16.51
CA MET A 253 -6.40 7.67 17.21
C MET A 253 -5.83 7.19 18.55
N THR A 254 -4.67 6.55 18.52
CA THR A 254 -4.15 5.71 19.62
C THR A 254 -3.54 6.51 20.77
N ARG A 255 -3.06 7.74 20.55
CA ARG A 255 -2.62 8.68 21.61
C ARG A 255 -3.79 9.32 22.37
N ASN A 256 -5.02 8.99 21.99
CA ASN A 256 -6.26 9.36 22.69
C ASN A 256 -6.97 8.13 23.27
N LEU A 257 -6.33 6.95 23.26
CA LEU A 257 -6.86 5.72 23.86
C LEU A 257 -6.07 5.42 25.14
N PRO A 258 -6.68 5.55 26.34
CA PRO A 258 -5.97 5.47 27.61
C PRO A 258 -5.12 4.20 27.78
N TRP A 259 -5.62 3.03 27.39
CA TRP A 259 -4.88 1.77 27.50
C TRP A 259 -3.62 1.73 26.62
N LEU A 260 -3.67 2.30 25.43
CA LEU A 260 -2.51 2.32 24.52
C LEU A 260 -1.50 3.37 24.96
N VAL A 261 -1.99 4.50 25.48
CA VAL A 261 -1.16 5.53 26.11
C VAL A 261 -0.46 4.99 27.36
N GLU A 262 -1.13 4.17 28.17
CA GLU A 262 -0.52 3.51 29.34
C GLU A 262 0.65 2.59 28.92
N LEU A 263 0.50 1.86 27.82
CA LEU A 263 1.54 0.96 27.31
C LEU A 263 2.73 1.72 26.69
N MET A 264 2.46 2.78 25.90
CA MET A 264 3.50 3.57 25.20
C MET A 264 3.26 5.08 25.36
N PRO A 265 3.56 5.67 26.53
CA PRO A 265 3.16 7.05 26.84
C PRO A 265 4.02 8.14 26.19
N ASN A 266 5.26 7.82 25.84
CA ASN A 266 6.26 8.81 25.44
C ASN A 266 6.84 8.51 24.06
N MET A 267 7.16 9.58 23.31
CA MET A 267 8.01 9.46 22.14
C MET A 267 9.37 8.91 22.56
N TYR A 268 9.84 7.87 21.87
CA TYR A 268 11.14 7.28 22.13
C TYR A 268 11.95 7.12 20.85
N VAL A 269 13.26 7.04 21.02
CA VAL A 269 14.20 6.66 19.98
C VAL A 269 15.03 5.48 20.44
N GLU A 270 15.31 4.54 19.55
CA GLU A 270 16.13 3.37 19.84
C GLU A 270 17.55 3.56 19.31
N MET A 271 18.53 3.17 20.12
CA MET A 271 19.94 3.22 19.73
C MET A 271 20.75 2.07 20.33
N GLY A 272 21.85 1.73 19.68
CA GLY A 272 22.79 0.69 20.12
C GLY A 272 23.50 1.04 21.43
N GLU A 273 23.91 0.01 22.19
CA GLU A 273 24.72 0.16 23.41
C GLU A 273 26.04 0.91 23.14
N GLU A 274 26.65 0.69 21.97
CA GLU A 274 27.94 1.29 21.59
C GLU A 274 27.79 2.79 21.30
N LEU A 275 26.80 3.19 20.47
CA LEU A 275 26.49 4.60 20.25
C LEU A 275 26.11 5.31 21.55
N ALA A 276 25.32 4.66 22.40
CA ALA A 276 24.92 5.19 23.68
C ALA A 276 26.15 5.42 24.59
N ALA A 277 27.10 4.49 24.63
CA ALA A 277 28.36 4.65 25.36
C ALA A 277 29.22 5.80 24.80
N GLU A 278 29.37 5.89 23.46
CA GLU A 278 30.10 6.98 22.79
C GLU A 278 29.54 8.36 23.13
N LYS A 279 28.21 8.48 23.24
CA LYS A 279 27.51 9.73 23.59
C LYS A 279 27.30 9.93 25.08
N GLY A 280 27.66 8.95 25.90
CA GLY A 280 27.33 8.91 27.32
C GLY A 280 25.83 9.08 27.56
N ILE A 281 24.97 8.34 26.85
CA ILE A 281 23.51 8.28 27.02
C ILE A 281 23.15 6.96 27.73
N ARG A 282 22.23 7.02 28.70
CA ARG A 282 21.69 5.84 29.41
C ARG A 282 20.26 5.59 28.94
N GLY A 283 19.81 4.34 29.07
CA GLY A 283 18.40 4.02 28.84
C GLY A 283 17.50 4.84 29.78
N GLY A 284 16.46 5.44 29.22
CA GLY A 284 15.55 6.34 29.93
C GLY A 284 15.97 7.82 29.95
N ASP A 285 17.20 8.15 29.53
CA ASP A 285 17.60 9.55 29.40
C ASP A 285 16.77 10.24 28.31
N GLU A 286 16.51 11.52 28.53
CA GLU A 286 15.93 12.38 27.52
C GLU A 286 17.00 12.83 26.52
N VAL A 287 16.69 12.73 25.23
CA VAL A 287 17.61 13.02 24.13
C VAL A 287 16.96 13.92 23.09
N ILE A 288 17.83 14.63 22.36
CA ILE A 288 17.46 15.39 21.18
C ILE A 288 18.11 14.71 19.98
N VAL A 289 17.27 14.29 19.03
CA VAL A 289 17.70 13.81 17.72
C VAL A 289 17.51 14.95 16.73
N ALA A 290 18.58 15.34 16.06
CA ALA A 290 18.59 16.45 15.12
C ALA A 290 18.96 15.98 13.72
N ALA A 291 18.30 16.54 12.72
CA ALA A 291 18.60 16.38 11.31
C ALA A 291 18.70 17.76 10.66
N ALA A 292 19.04 17.88 9.37
CA ALA A 292 19.19 19.21 8.74
C ALA A 292 17.87 20.00 8.69
N ARG A 293 16.74 19.33 8.84
CA ARG A 293 15.40 19.94 8.75
C ARG A 293 14.80 20.34 10.10
N GLY A 294 15.35 19.85 11.21
CA GLY A 294 14.81 20.11 12.54
C GLY A 294 15.27 19.08 13.57
N GLU A 295 14.73 19.19 14.77
CA GLU A 295 15.03 18.30 15.89
C GLU A 295 13.76 17.81 16.57
N VAL A 296 13.85 16.63 17.19
CA VAL A 296 12.79 16.03 17.98
C VAL A 296 13.32 15.63 19.35
N LYS A 297 12.45 15.73 20.34
CA LYS A 297 12.73 15.37 21.72
C LYS A 297 12.10 14.02 22.07
N ALA A 298 12.89 13.09 22.62
CA ALA A 298 12.45 11.72 22.88
C ALA A 298 13.16 11.07 24.07
N VAL A 299 12.60 9.98 24.58
CA VAL A 299 13.25 9.10 25.57
C VAL A 299 14.17 8.11 24.84
N ALA A 300 15.40 7.92 25.34
CA ALA A 300 16.34 6.97 24.78
C ALA A 300 16.03 5.53 25.24
N VAL A 301 15.84 4.63 24.29
CA VAL A 301 15.79 3.19 24.49
C VAL A 301 17.12 2.60 24.01
N VAL A 302 18.03 2.34 24.94
CA VAL A 302 19.33 1.74 24.64
C VAL A 302 19.18 0.23 24.59
N THR A 303 19.60 -0.39 23.48
CA THR A 303 19.31 -1.81 23.20
C THR A 303 20.37 -2.49 22.35
N ARG A 304 20.54 -3.80 22.52
CA ARG A 304 21.39 -4.65 21.67
C ARG A 304 20.79 -4.95 20.29
N ARG A 305 19.51 -4.63 20.08
CA ARG A 305 18.82 -4.84 18.80
C ARG A 305 19.32 -3.92 17.68
N PHE A 306 20.09 -2.88 18.02
CA PHE A 306 20.69 -1.93 17.09
C PHE A 306 22.23 -2.02 17.12
N PRO A 307 22.83 -3.13 16.67
CA PRO A 307 24.28 -3.18 16.52
C PRO A 307 24.73 -2.23 15.38
N PRO A 308 25.93 -1.63 15.45
CA PRO A 308 26.43 -0.90 14.29
C PRO A 308 26.76 -1.84 13.13
N LEU A 309 26.74 -1.28 11.94
CA LEU A 309 27.19 -1.96 10.73
C LEU A 309 28.61 -1.51 10.39
N ARG A 310 29.42 -2.43 9.87
CA ARG A 310 30.74 -2.11 9.31
C ARG A 310 30.64 -2.15 7.79
N VAL A 311 30.75 -0.99 7.14
CA VAL A 311 30.61 -0.84 5.69
C VAL A 311 31.73 0.05 5.19
N ASP A 312 32.51 -0.43 4.20
CA ASP A 312 33.64 0.31 3.62
C ASP A 312 34.63 0.85 4.68
N GLY A 313 34.92 0.05 5.70
CA GLY A 313 35.80 0.42 6.82
C GLY A 313 35.19 1.43 7.80
N LYS A 314 33.99 1.96 7.56
CA LYS A 314 33.26 2.84 8.47
C LYS A 314 32.37 2.04 9.42
N ILE A 315 32.24 2.53 10.66
CA ILE A 315 31.23 2.08 11.61
C ILE A 315 30.01 2.97 11.42
N ILE A 316 28.87 2.39 11.06
CA ILE A 316 27.61 3.08 10.82
C ILE A 316 26.64 2.74 11.94
N HIS A 317 26.31 3.73 12.76
CA HIS A 317 25.29 3.64 13.78
C HIS A 317 23.91 4.04 13.22
N HIS A 318 22.87 3.36 13.70
CA HIS A 318 21.49 3.65 13.35
C HIS A 318 20.73 4.18 14.57
N ILE A 319 19.80 5.10 14.32
CA ILE A 319 18.85 5.62 15.31
C ILE A 319 17.44 5.35 14.80
N GLY A 320 16.71 4.57 15.57
CA GLY A 320 15.33 4.27 15.31
C GLY A 320 14.39 5.32 15.88
N VAL A 321 13.49 5.87 15.07
CA VAL A 321 12.58 6.95 15.46
C VAL A 321 11.13 6.53 15.23
N ILE A 322 10.33 6.44 16.28
CA ILE A 322 8.89 6.23 16.10
C ILE A 322 8.24 7.54 15.63
N TRP A 323 7.24 7.44 14.76
CA TRP A 323 6.55 8.60 14.16
C TRP A 323 5.08 8.70 14.61
N HIS A 324 4.79 8.10 15.76
CA HIS A 324 3.44 8.00 16.33
C HIS A 324 3.00 9.20 17.16
N PHE A 325 3.84 10.24 17.32
CA PHE A 325 3.62 11.33 18.24
C PHE A 325 3.34 12.67 17.55
N GLY A 326 2.78 13.60 18.32
CA GLY A 326 2.42 14.93 17.87
C GLY A 326 1.95 15.81 19.04
N TYR A 327 1.74 17.09 18.76
CA TYR A 327 1.52 18.13 19.78
C TYR A 327 0.18 18.04 20.54
N SER A 328 -0.79 17.27 20.05
CA SER A 328 -2.16 17.19 20.59
C SER A 328 -2.58 15.76 20.90
N GLY A 329 -3.35 15.57 21.97
CA GLY A 329 -3.82 14.29 22.49
C GLY A 329 -3.43 14.06 23.96
N MET A 330 -3.76 12.88 24.50
CA MET A 330 -3.39 12.51 25.88
C MET A 330 -1.87 12.29 25.99
N ALA A 331 -1.28 11.55 25.06
CA ALA A 331 0.16 11.43 24.90
C ALA A 331 0.67 12.43 23.85
N LYS A 332 1.65 13.25 24.24
CA LYS A 332 2.24 14.30 23.39
C LYS A 332 3.71 14.02 23.10
N GLY A 333 4.20 14.60 22.01
CA GLY A 333 5.58 14.53 21.58
C GLY A 333 5.74 15.17 20.21
N ASP A 334 6.90 15.00 19.61
CA ASP A 334 7.18 15.51 18.27
C ASP A 334 6.79 14.50 17.18
N SER A 335 6.65 14.98 15.95
CA SER A 335 6.50 14.10 14.80
C SER A 335 7.87 13.65 14.31
N GLY A 336 8.09 12.35 14.15
CA GLY A 336 9.32 11.82 13.56
C GLY A 336 9.61 12.37 12.15
N ASN A 337 8.58 12.82 11.42
CA ASN A 337 8.72 13.42 10.09
C ASN A 337 9.39 14.81 10.11
N ILE A 338 9.59 15.43 11.27
CA ILE A 338 10.43 16.63 11.39
C ILE A 338 11.86 16.35 10.93
N LEU A 339 12.33 15.10 11.06
CA LEU A 339 13.70 14.70 10.71
C LEU A 339 13.85 14.29 9.24
N THR A 340 12.77 13.86 8.58
CA THR A 340 12.82 13.14 7.31
C THR A 340 12.97 14.08 6.10
N PRO A 341 13.78 13.71 5.09
CA PRO A 341 13.95 14.52 3.89
C PRO A 341 12.72 14.51 2.99
N HIS A 342 12.56 15.57 2.21
CA HIS A 342 11.57 15.65 1.13
C HIS A 342 12.19 15.16 -0.19
N VAL A 343 12.60 13.91 -0.20
CA VAL A 343 13.08 13.20 -1.39
C VAL A 343 12.16 12.02 -1.63
N GLY A 344 11.74 11.81 -2.87
CA GLY A 344 10.80 10.78 -3.25
C GLY A 344 11.39 9.76 -4.22
N ASP A 345 10.78 8.58 -4.20
CA ASP A 345 10.93 7.58 -5.25
C ASP A 345 10.72 8.19 -6.64
N ALA A 346 11.52 7.76 -7.62
CA ALA A 346 11.55 8.32 -8.96
C ALA A 346 10.26 8.08 -9.76
N ASN A 347 9.47 7.06 -9.40
CA ASN A 347 8.24 6.72 -10.11
C ASN A 347 6.99 7.29 -9.44
N THR A 348 6.96 7.30 -8.11
CA THR A 348 5.75 7.59 -7.32
C THR A 348 5.83 8.86 -6.51
N THR A 349 7.04 9.44 -6.35
CA THR A 349 7.35 10.56 -5.46
C THR A 349 7.12 10.29 -3.97
N ILE A 350 6.89 9.03 -3.57
CA ILE A 350 6.71 8.64 -2.16
C ILE A 350 8.01 8.91 -1.38
N PRO A 351 7.96 9.62 -0.24
CA PRO A 351 9.20 10.08 0.38
C PRO A 351 10.10 9.03 1.07
N GLU A 352 11.38 9.35 1.15
CA GLU A 352 12.47 8.57 1.75
C GLU A 352 12.43 8.66 3.29
N TYR A 353 11.47 7.96 3.91
CA TYR A 353 11.29 7.97 5.37
C TYR A 353 12.18 6.96 6.13
N LYS A 354 12.80 6.03 5.42
CA LYS A 354 13.50 4.88 6.01
C LYS A 354 14.99 5.08 6.16
N THR A 355 15.55 6.09 5.51
CA THR A 355 16.98 6.38 5.56
C THR A 355 17.18 7.88 5.43
N PHE A 356 17.77 8.49 6.43
CA PHE A 356 18.20 9.88 6.42
C PHE A 356 19.36 10.04 7.38
N LEU A 357 20.03 11.18 7.36
CA LEU A 357 21.11 11.45 8.30
C LEU A 357 20.62 12.27 9.50
N CYS A 358 21.09 11.89 10.69
CA CYS A 358 20.80 12.57 11.94
C CYS A 358 22.00 12.55 12.90
N ASN A 359 21.88 13.30 13.99
CA ASN A 359 22.77 13.29 15.14
C ASN A 359 21.93 13.14 16.41
N VAL A 360 22.55 12.71 17.50
CA VAL A 360 21.91 12.61 18.82
C VAL A 360 22.79 13.15 19.92
N ARG A 361 22.15 13.80 20.88
CA ARG A 361 22.74 14.31 22.11
C ARG A 361 21.76 14.15 23.27
N ARG A 362 22.29 14.14 24.49
CA ARG A 362 21.49 14.31 25.70
C ARG A 362 20.78 15.68 25.64
N ALA A 363 19.52 15.73 26.08
CA ALA A 363 18.70 16.93 26.08
C ALA A 363 19.20 17.99 27.06
#